data_AF-A0A0N4YNM8-F1
#
_entry.id   AF-A0A0N4YNM8-F1
#
_cell.length_a   1.000
_cell.length_b   1.000
_cell.length_c   1.000
_cell.angle_alpha   90.00
_cell.angle_beta   90.00
_cell.angle_gamma   90.00
#
_symmetry.space_group_name_H-M   'P 1'
#
loop_
_entity.id
_entity.type
_entity.pdbx_description
1 polymer ?
#
loop_
_entity_poly.entity_id
_entity_poly.type
_entity_poly.pdbx_seq_one_letter_code
_entity_poly.pdbx_strand_id
1 'polypeptide(L)'
;MAPAPELASKDFLKIADKLWQDNGSRYKSSPEEYFRDINEMYADQRSFVSLHTSEVLPGYLVSARCMVQNTLAPEFFPLSCTVHKDIEATEMAGCLRDSFGEDIKNVVDHGNHCSRYCYKMVMVPGASEWWINDFNRNQTTASLRTDDDQMEGYSAPGSTKISEFIAKVFDDGTPELKANAVVDVYGYLTAPVHGEGEGDARSESSRHYNVHVLRMTEVCQTAVSSEPTLNASSPSVRSALIREIASVLGNTAAADMFLNFLVSTT
;
A
#
# COMPACT_ATOMS: atom_id res chain seq x y z
N MET A 1 21.07 -9.36 7.15
CA MET A 1 20.37 -9.81 5.92
C MET A 1 18.89 -9.64 6.18
N ALA A 2 18.16 -8.94 5.31
CA ALA A 2 16.70 -8.86 5.42
C ALA A 2 16.10 -10.27 5.19
N PRO A 3 15.05 -10.66 5.92
CA PRO A 3 14.36 -11.93 5.69
C PRO A 3 13.79 -11.99 4.27
N ALA A 4 13.62 -13.20 3.73
CA ALA A 4 12.92 -13.40 2.46
C ALA A 4 11.48 -12.85 2.56
N PRO A 5 10.88 -12.32 1.47
CA PRO A 5 9.54 -11.77 1.48
C PRO A 5 8.48 -12.71 2.06
N GLU A 6 8.57 -14.02 1.80
CA GLU A 6 7.62 -15.00 2.36
C GLU A 6 7.74 -15.10 3.88
N LEU A 7 8.97 -15.13 4.41
CA LEU A 7 9.21 -15.21 5.85
C LEU A 7 8.79 -13.92 6.56
N ALA A 8 9.12 -12.77 5.99
CA ALA A 8 8.72 -11.46 6.51
C ALA A 8 7.19 -11.32 6.57
N SER A 9 6.51 -11.77 5.52
CA SER A 9 5.05 -11.77 5.41
C SER A 9 4.40 -12.71 6.43
N LYS A 10 4.92 -13.94 6.57
CA LYS A 10 4.40 -14.96 7.49
C LYS A 10 4.43 -14.52 8.95
N ASP A 11 5.45 -13.78 9.36
CA ASP A 11 5.61 -13.32 10.73
C ASP A 11 5.13 -11.88 10.95
N PHE A 12 4.66 -11.18 9.92
CA PHE A 12 4.27 -9.78 9.97
C PHE A 12 3.27 -9.49 11.11
N LEU A 13 2.12 -10.18 11.13
CA LEU A 13 1.10 -9.96 12.14
C LEU A 13 1.59 -10.31 13.56
N LYS A 14 2.41 -11.35 13.70
CA LYS A 14 3.00 -11.72 15.00
C LYS A 14 3.94 -10.64 15.52
N ILE A 15 4.76 -10.06 14.63
CA ILE A 15 5.66 -8.97 14.96
C ILE A 15 4.85 -7.72 15.34
N ALA A 16 3.81 -7.41 14.58
CA ALA A 16 2.91 -6.28 14.85
C ALA A 16 2.20 -6.45 16.22
N ASP A 17 1.68 -7.64 16.51
CA ASP A 17 1.04 -7.98 17.79
C ASP A 17 2.03 -7.91 18.95
N LYS A 18 3.25 -8.42 18.78
CA LYS A 18 4.29 -8.31 19.79
C LYS A 18 4.67 -6.86 20.06
N LEU A 19 4.84 -6.05 19.01
CA LEU A 19 5.15 -4.63 19.14
C LEU A 19 4.05 -3.91 19.92
N TRP A 20 2.78 -4.23 19.63
CA TRP A 20 1.63 -3.72 20.36
C TRP A 20 1.65 -4.12 21.84
N GLN A 21 1.95 -5.39 22.15
CA GLN A 21 2.04 -5.86 23.54
C GLN A 21 3.16 -5.17 24.31
N ASP A 22 4.32 -4.98 23.69
CA ASP A 22 5.50 -4.39 24.32
C ASP A 22 5.32 -2.88 24.58
N ASN A 23 4.56 -2.16 23.74
CA ASN A 23 4.45 -0.69 23.77
C ASN A 23 3.01 -0.15 23.83
N GLY A 24 2.01 -0.98 24.15
CA GLY A 24 0.60 -0.65 23.95
C GLY A 24 0.10 0.59 24.68
N SER A 25 0.66 0.93 25.85
CA SER A 25 0.29 2.17 26.56
C SER A 25 0.62 3.43 25.75
N ARG A 26 1.78 3.44 25.10
CA ARG A 26 2.26 4.52 24.21
C ARG A 26 1.38 4.62 22.96
N TYR A 27 1.08 3.49 22.32
CA TYR A 27 0.25 3.47 21.12
C TYR A 27 -1.22 3.82 21.38
N LYS A 28 -1.75 3.51 22.56
CA LYS A 28 -3.10 3.95 22.94
C LYS A 28 -3.21 5.47 23.07
N SER A 29 -2.13 6.13 23.51
CA SER A 29 -2.09 7.60 23.61
C SER A 29 -1.76 8.29 22.28
N SER A 30 -1.05 7.62 21.39
CA SER A 30 -0.56 8.18 20.12
C SER A 30 -0.49 7.04 19.08
N PRO A 31 -1.64 6.67 18.48
CA PRO A 31 -1.75 5.52 17.56
C PRO A 31 -0.88 5.64 16.31
N GLU A 32 -0.64 6.87 15.84
CA GLU A 32 0.25 7.19 14.73
C GLU A 32 1.68 6.65 14.95
N GLU A 33 2.14 6.52 16.19
CA GLU A 33 3.46 5.98 16.48
C GLU A 33 3.55 4.47 16.21
N TYR A 34 2.44 3.74 16.34
CA TYR A 34 2.41 2.32 16.01
C TYR A 34 2.69 2.08 14.53
N PHE A 35 2.03 2.86 13.67
CA PHE A 35 2.27 2.79 12.22
C PHE A 35 3.66 3.26 11.85
N ARG A 36 4.17 4.30 12.52
CA ARG A 36 5.55 4.78 12.33
C ARG A 36 6.58 3.72 12.67
N ASP A 37 6.46 3.08 13.84
CA ASP A 37 7.39 2.05 14.30
C ASP A 37 7.37 0.83 13.37
N ILE A 38 6.19 0.38 12.92
CA ILE A 38 6.08 -0.71 11.92
C ILE A 38 6.71 -0.30 10.59
N ASN A 39 6.41 0.89 10.09
CA ASN A 39 6.94 1.36 8.81
C ASN A 39 8.48 1.47 8.85
N GLU A 40 9.06 1.86 9.99
CA GLU A 40 10.52 1.87 10.20
C GLU A 40 11.12 0.46 10.11
N MET A 41 10.45 -0.55 10.69
CA MET A 41 10.90 -1.95 10.60
C MET A 41 10.95 -2.50 9.17
N TYR A 42 10.07 -2.02 8.29
CA TYR A 42 9.97 -2.45 6.89
C TYR A 42 10.45 -1.37 5.89
N ALA A 43 11.25 -0.41 6.35
CA ALA A 43 11.67 0.72 5.54
C ALA A 43 12.49 0.33 4.30
N ASP A 44 13.20 -0.80 4.36
CA ASP A 44 14.12 -1.26 3.31
C ASP A 44 13.45 -1.79 2.04
N GLN A 45 12.11 -1.92 2.03
CA GLN A 45 11.28 -2.36 0.91
C GLN A 45 11.53 -3.80 0.40
N ARG A 46 12.51 -4.52 0.96
CA ARG A 46 12.92 -5.84 0.47
C ARG A 46 11.93 -6.94 0.80
N SER A 47 11.07 -6.69 1.77
CA SER A 47 10.07 -7.64 2.25
C SER A 47 8.77 -7.63 1.45
N PHE A 48 8.57 -6.67 0.54
CA PHE A 48 7.31 -6.50 -0.19
C PHE A 48 7.33 -7.21 -1.53
N VAL A 49 6.21 -7.80 -1.94
CA VAL A 49 6.03 -8.40 -3.27
C VAL A 49 5.23 -7.46 -4.16
N SER A 50 5.62 -7.31 -5.42
CA SER A 50 4.90 -6.44 -6.35
C SER A 50 3.59 -7.06 -6.83
N LEU A 51 2.47 -6.35 -6.66
CA LEU A 51 1.18 -6.73 -7.25
C LEU A 51 1.14 -6.61 -8.80
N HIS A 52 2.12 -5.92 -9.40
CA HIS A 52 2.15 -5.75 -10.86
C HIS A 52 2.65 -7.00 -11.60
N THR A 53 3.53 -7.79 -10.98
CA THR A 53 4.18 -8.95 -11.61
C THR A 53 3.79 -10.29 -11.01
N SER A 54 3.34 -10.29 -9.76
CA SER A 54 3.21 -11.52 -8.99
C SER A 54 1.75 -11.85 -8.77
N GLU A 55 1.42 -13.13 -8.93
CA GLU A 55 0.23 -13.67 -8.30
C GLU A 55 0.55 -13.87 -6.81
N VAL A 56 -0.21 -13.22 -5.95
CA VAL A 56 0.03 -13.22 -4.51
C VAL A 56 -1.16 -13.78 -3.77
N LEU A 57 -0.90 -14.37 -2.62
CA LEU A 57 -1.93 -14.84 -1.69
C LEU A 57 -2.14 -13.80 -0.59
N PRO A 58 -3.34 -13.75 0.03
CA PRO A 58 -3.53 -13.08 1.31
C PRO A 58 -2.45 -13.50 2.31
N GLY A 59 -2.01 -12.55 3.13
CA GLY A 59 -0.93 -12.75 4.09
C GLY A 59 0.43 -12.24 3.63
N TYR A 60 0.55 -11.73 2.40
CA TYR A 60 1.77 -11.13 1.89
C TYR A 60 1.87 -9.63 2.19
N LEU A 61 3.10 -9.17 2.49
CA LEU A 61 3.47 -7.78 2.35
C LEU A 61 3.57 -7.44 0.86
N VAL A 62 2.82 -6.44 0.42
CA VAL A 62 2.67 -6.11 -1.00
C VAL A 62 2.99 -4.65 -1.30
N SER A 63 3.48 -4.41 -2.51
CA SER A 63 3.68 -3.08 -3.05
C SER A 63 3.03 -2.92 -4.41
N ALA A 64 2.44 -1.75 -4.64
CA ALA A 64 1.78 -1.41 -5.87
C ALA A 64 1.85 0.08 -6.16
N ARG A 65 2.24 0.44 -7.39
CA ARG A 65 1.83 1.71 -7.97
C ARG A 65 0.38 1.64 -8.46
N CYS A 66 -0.50 2.42 -7.86
CA CYS A 66 -1.93 2.43 -8.16
C CYS A 66 -2.48 3.85 -8.26
N MET A 67 -3.66 3.96 -8.83
CA MET A 67 -4.44 5.19 -8.92
C MET A 67 -5.69 5.05 -8.04
N VAL A 68 -6.01 6.12 -7.32
CA VAL A 68 -7.27 6.23 -6.57
C VAL A 68 -8.42 6.31 -7.56
N GLN A 69 -9.26 5.27 -7.61
CA GLN A 69 -10.47 5.29 -8.43
C GLN A 69 -11.58 6.05 -7.72
N ASN A 70 -11.88 5.67 -6.47
CA ASN A 70 -12.95 6.25 -5.66
C ASN A 70 -12.55 6.26 -4.17
N THR A 71 -13.04 7.26 -3.44
CA THR A 71 -13.05 7.25 -1.97
C THR A 71 -14.33 6.56 -1.49
N LEU A 72 -14.18 5.59 -0.60
CA LEU A 72 -15.28 4.85 0.04
C LEU A 72 -15.60 5.45 1.41
N ALA A 73 -16.70 5.01 2.03
CA ALA A 73 -17.01 5.41 3.39
C ALA A 73 -15.85 5.04 4.35
N PRO A 74 -15.49 5.92 5.30
CA PRO A 74 -14.49 5.60 6.31
C PRO A 74 -14.92 4.37 7.12
N GLU A 75 -13.94 3.60 7.56
CA GLU A 75 -14.16 2.46 8.43
C GLU A 75 -13.66 2.78 9.84
N PHE A 76 -14.35 2.27 10.86
CA PHE A 76 -13.90 2.33 12.25
C PHE A 76 -13.38 0.97 12.67
N PHE A 77 -12.28 0.95 13.41
CA PHE A 77 -11.70 -0.27 13.96
C PHE A 77 -11.37 -0.09 15.45
N PRO A 78 -11.41 -1.17 16.25
CA PRO A 78 -11.00 -1.10 17.64
C PRO A 78 -9.48 -0.88 17.69
N LEU A 79 -9.08 0.23 18.29
CA LEU A 79 -7.66 0.53 18.52
C LEU A 79 -7.06 -0.52 19.45
N SER A 80 -7.80 -0.93 20.47
CA SER A 80 -7.43 -2.01 21.38
C SER A 80 -8.64 -2.89 21.67
N CYS A 81 -8.45 -4.20 21.63
CA CYS A 81 -9.43 -5.19 22.04
C CYS A 81 -8.74 -6.36 22.75
N THR A 82 -9.50 -7.09 23.56
CA THR A 82 -9.02 -8.35 24.15
C THR A 82 -9.57 -9.51 23.34
N VAL A 83 -8.66 -10.30 22.81
CA VAL A 83 -8.93 -11.48 22.00
C VAL A 83 -8.76 -12.72 22.87
N HIS A 84 -9.74 -13.61 22.83
CA HIS A 84 -9.73 -14.86 23.57
C HIS A 84 -9.53 -16.06 22.65
N LYS A 85 -8.40 -16.75 22.85
CA LYS A 85 -8.10 -18.05 22.24
C LYS A 85 -8.15 -19.10 23.34
N ASP A 86 -9.24 -19.86 23.38
CA ASP A 86 -9.54 -20.81 24.46
C ASP A 86 -9.52 -20.17 25.86
N ILE A 87 -8.41 -20.35 26.60
CA ILE A 87 -8.21 -19.87 27.97
C ILE A 87 -7.29 -18.63 27.98
N GLU A 88 -6.55 -18.39 26.90
CA GLU A 88 -5.62 -17.28 26.79
C GLU A 88 -6.35 -16.02 26.35
N ALA A 89 -6.12 -14.93 27.09
CA ALA A 89 -6.61 -13.61 26.76
C ALA A 89 -5.41 -12.74 26.38
N THR A 90 -5.45 -12.12 25.21
CA THR A 90 -4.37 -11.29 24.69
C THR A 90 -4.92 -9.99 24.17
N GLU A 91 -4.27 -8.88 24.51
CA GLU A 91 -4.62 -7.58 23.96
C GLU A 91 -4.01 -7.42 22.56
N MET A 92 -4.83 -7.01 21.59
CA MET A 92 -4.46 -6.85 20.19
C MET A 92 -5.09 -5.59 19.57
N ALA A 93 -4.49 -5.10 18.50
CA ALA A 93 -5.02 -3.99 17.70
C ALA A 93 -5.73 -4.46 16.43
N GLY A 94 -6.87 -3.82 16.10
CA GLY A 94 -7.68 -4.13 14.91
C GLY A 94 -7.25 -3.42 13.61
N CYS A 95 -6.22 -2.58 13.66
CA CYS A 95 -5.83 -1.70 12.55
C CYS A 95 -5.33 -2.41 11.27
N LEU A 96 -4.64 -3.54 11.42
CA LEU A 96 -3.95 -4.25 10.32
C LEU A 96 -4.62 -5.56 9.91
N ARG A 97 -5.88 -5.76 10.30
CA ARG A 97 -6.63 -6.97 10.01
C ARG A 97 -8.10 -6.67 9.78
N ASP A 98 -8.75 -7.58 9.05
CA ASP A 98 -10.19 -7.58 8.85
C ASP A 98 -10.91 -8.59 9.76
N SER A 99 -10.17 -9.58 10.28
CA SER A 99 -10.64 -10.54 11.27
C SER A 99 -9.48 -10.93 12.20
N PHE A 100 -9.79 -11.50 13.36
CA PHE A 100 -8.78 -11.93 14.34
C PHE A 100 -8.33 -13.39 14.17
N GLY A 101 -8.87 -14.11 13.17
CA GLY A 101 -8.65 -15.55 12.96
C GLY A 101 -9.86 -16.39 13.37
N GLU A 102 -9.98 -17.58 12.79
CA GLU A 102 -11.09 -18.53 13.05
C GLU A 102 -10.96 -19.23 14.42
N ASP A 103 -9.76 -19.28 14.97
CA ASP A 103 -9.43 -19.86 16.27
C ASP A 103 -9.80 -18.97 17.46
N ILE A 104 -10.23 -17.73 17.18
CA ILE A 104 -10.68 -16.78 18.18
C ILE A 104 -12.13 -17.02 18.54
N LYS A 105 -12.37 -17.28 19.83
CA LYS A 105 -13.71 -17.56 20.37
C LYS A 105 -14.49 -16.31 20.73
N ASN A 106 -13.79 -15.26 21.17
CA ASN A 106 -14.41 -14.05 21.63
C ASN A 106 -13.49 -12.84 21.43
N VAL A 107 -14.08 -11.70 21.09
CA VAL A 107 -13.41 -10.41 21.01
C VAL A 107 -14.15 -9.45 21.92
N VAL A 108 -13.48 -8.96 22.95
CA VAL A 108 -13.99 -7.94 23.85
C VAL A 108 -13.47 -6.59 23.37
N ASP A 109 -14.35 -5.80 22.80
CA ASP A 109 -14.10 -4.42 22.41
C ASP A 109 -14.17 -3.49 23.63
N HIS A 110 -13.13 -2.68 23.82
CA HIS A 110 -13.02 -1.73 24.93
C HIS A 110 -13.62 -0.35 24.61
N GLY A 111 -14.22 -0.18 23.42
CA GLY A 111 -14.89 1.04 23.00
C GLY A 111 -13.95 2.14 22.48
N ASN A 112 -12.63 1.91 22.48
CA ASN A 112 -11.65 2.84 21.94
C ASN A 112 -11.41 2.55 20.45
N HIS A 113 -11.92 3.44 19.59
CA HIS A 113 -11.92 3.26 18.14
C HIS A 113 -11.12 4.35 17.44
N CYS A 114 -10.54 3.99 16.31
CA CYS A 114 -9.96 4.91 15.35
C CYS A 114 -10.61 4.75 13.97
N SER A 115 -10.49 5.79 13.15
CA SER A 115 -10.93 5.78 11.76
C SER A 115 -9.80 5.40 10.81
N ARG A 116 -10.19 4.90 9.64
CA ARG A 116 -9.31 4.74 8.48
C ARG A 116 -10.04 5.12 7.21
N TYR A 117 -9.33 5.80 6.32
CA TYR A 117 -9.79 6.05 4.96
C TYR A 117 -9.77 4.77 4.14
N CYS A 118 -10.81 4.58 3.33
CA CYS A 118 -10.93 3.44 2.44
C CYS A 118 -10.94 3.93 0.99
N TYR A 119 -9.99 3.48 0.18
CA TYR A 119 -9.91 3.87 -1.22
C TYR A 119 -10.01 2.65 -2.12
N LYS A 120 -10.86 2.72 -3.15
CA LYS A 120 -10.79 1.76 -4.25
C LYS A 120 -9.60 2.12 -5.12
N MET A 121 -8.60 1.25 -5.15
CA MET A 121 -7.36 1.41 -5.90
C MET A 121 -7.35 0.52 -7.13
N VAL A 122 -6.87 1.06 -8.25
CA VAL A 122 -6.67 0.32 -9.49
C VAL A 122 -5.21 0.42 -9.93
N MET A 123 -4.66 -0.67 -10.44
CA MET A 123 -3.27 -0.69 -10.91
C MET A 123 -3.11 0.27 -12.11
N VAL A 124 -2.04 1.08 -12.12
CA VAL A 124 -1.79 2.02 -13.24
C VAL A 124 -1.29 1.26 -14.48
N PRO A 125 -1.99 1.31 -15.63
CA PRO A 125 -1.51 0.70 -16.86
C PRO A 125 -0.19 1.32 -17.32
N GLY A 126 0.80 0.50 -17.68
CA GLY A 126 2.10 0.96 -18.22
C GLY A 126 3.09 1.50 -17.18
N ALA A 127 2.68 1.69 -15.93
CA ALA A 127 3.61 1.91 -14.81
C ALA A 127 4.51 0.68 -14.56
N SER A 128 4.13 -0.48 -15.10
CA SER A 128 4.77 -1.77 -14.89
C SER A 128 6.28 -1.72 -15.13
N GLU A 129 6.78 -1.50 -16.35
CA GLU A 129 8.16 -1.90 -16.66
C GLU A 129 9.25 -1.09 -15.91
N TRP A 130 9.21 0.24 -15.97
CA TRP A 130 10.27 1.05 -15.37
C TRP A 130 10.19 1.07 -13.84
N TRP A 131 8.98 1.10 -13.28
CA TRP A 131 8.79 1.07 -11.82
C TRP A 131 9.12 -0.30 -11.27
N ILE A 132 8.72 -1.40 -11.94
CA ILE A 132 9.14 -2.75 -11.56
C ILE A 132 10.66 -2.86 -11.64
N ASN A 133 11.30 -2.31 -12.66
CA ASN A 133 12.76 -2.34 -12.77
C ASN A 133 13.43 -1.56 -11.63
N ASP A 134 12.92 -0.39 -11.26
CA ASP A 134 13.43 0.38 -10.12
C ASP A 134 13.19 -0.34 -8.78
N PHE A 135 11.96 -0.84 -8.58
CA PHE A 135 11.56 -1.66 -7.44
C PHE A 135 12.47 -2.90 -7.30
N ASN A 136 12.67 -3.66 -8.37
CA ASN A 136 13.51 -4.85 -8.41
C ASN A 136 15.00 -4.54 -8.20
N ARG A 137 15.51 -3.40 -8.69
CA ARG A 137 16.90 -2.98 -8.41
C ARG A 137 17.15 -2.77 -6.92
N ASN A 138 16.11 -2.40 -6.18
CA ASN A 138 16.17 -2.19 -4.74
C ASN A 138 15.86 -3.48 -3.94
N GLN A 139 15.36 -4.53 -4.59
CA GLN A 139 15.11 -5.83 -3.97
C GLN A 139 16.33 -6.76 -4.02
N THR A 140 16.51 -7.55 -2.96
CA THR A 140 17.37 -8.73 -3.02
C THR A 140 16.51 -9.85 -3.62
N THR A 141 16.91 -10.36 -4.78
CA THR A 141 16.13 -11.27 -5.64
C THR A 141 15.68 -12.52 -4.86
N ALA A 142 14.46 -12.53 -4.34
CA ALA A 142 13.80 -13.74 -3.92
C ALA A 142 12.98 -14.23 -5.12
N SER A 143 13.57 -15.14 -5.89
CA SER A 143 12.80 -15.98 -6.79
C SER A 143 11.78 -16.70 -5.93
N LEU A 144 10.49 -16.42 -6.12
CA LEU A 144 9.39 -17.22 -5.56
C LEU A 144 9.68 -18.68 -5.89
N ARG A 145 10.25 -19.42 -4.94
CA ARG A 145 10.41 -20.86 -5.07
C ARG A 145 9.07 -21.44 -4.65
N THR A 146 8.47 -22.14 -5.60
CA THR A 146 7.35 -23.06 -5.39
C THR A 146 7.87 -24.25 -4.58
N ASP A 147 8.28 -24.03 -3.34
CA ASP A 147 8.54 -25.10 -2.40
C ASP A 147 7.22 -25.31 -1.63
N ASP A 148 6.67 -26.51 -1.81
CA ASP A 148 5.38 -27.05 -1.33
C ASP A 148 5.27 -27.15 0.21
N ASP A 149 5.68 -26.13 0.96
CA ASP A 149 5.29 -25.99 2.35
C ASP A 149 3.98 -25.22 2.40
N GLN A 150 2.88 -25.97 2.25
CA GLN A 150 1.52 -25.47 2.41
C GLN A 150 1.44 -24.59 3.65
N MET A 151 1.02 -23.34 3.43
CA MET A 151 0.62 -22.42 4.47
C MET A 151 -0.64 -23.03 5.14
N GLU A 152 -0.43 -23.84 6.18
CA GLU A 152 -1.53 -24.43 6.95
C GLU A 152 -2.43 -23.31 7.50
N GLY A 153 -3.73 -23.42 7.22
CA GLY A 153 -4.76 -22.85 8.09
C GLY A 153 -5.66 -21.75 7.54
N TYR A 154 -5.69 -21.48 6.23
CA TYR A 154 -6.80 -20.73 5.65
C TYR A 154 -7.24 -21.37 4.34
N SER A 155 -8.55 -21.59 4.18
CA SER A 155 -9.18 -21.96 2.91
C SER A 155 -9.07 -20.78 1.93
N ALA A 156 -7.85 -20.42 1.55
CA ALA A 156 -7.57 -19.24 0.74
C ALA A 156 -7.89 -19.53 -0.73
N PRO A 157 -8.48 -18.56 -1.47
CA PRO A 157 -8.56 -18.66 -2.92
C PRO A 157 -7.14 -18.75 -3.49
N GLY A 158 -6.96 -19.54 -4.56
CA GLY A 158 -5.66 -19.74 -5.21
C GLY A 158 -4.99 -18.43 -5.64
N SER A 159 -3.68 -18.49 -5.95
CA SER A 159 -2.91 -17.32 -6.38
C SER A 159 -3.67 -16.60 -7.50
N THR A 160 -3.98 -15.32 -7.28
CA THR A 160 -4.83 -14.56 -8.20
C THR A 160 -4.12 -13.24 -8.52
N LYS A 161 -4.17 -12.84 -9.79
CA LYS A 161 -3.70 -11.53 -10.21
C LYS A 161 -4.65 -10.45 -9.69
N ILE A 162 -4.17 -9.61 -8.78
CA ILE A 162 -4.96 -8.53 -8.18
C ILE A 162 -4.86 -7.29 -9.06
N SER A 163 -5.95 -6.96 -9.76
CA SER A 163 -6.04 -5.74 -10.60
C SER A 163 -6.66 -4.54 -9.88
N GLU A 164 -7.43 -4.81 -8.82
CA GLU A 164 -8.06 -3.79 -7.97
C GLU A 164 -8.14 -4.29 -6.52
N PHE A 165 -8.07 -3.36 -5.57
CA PHE A 165 -8.14 -3.65 -4.14
C PHE A 165 -8.67 -2.43 -3.38
N ILE A 166 -9.05 -2.62 -2.11
CA ILE A 166 -9.39 -1.54 -1.20
C ILE A 166 -8.16 -1.24 -0.34
N ALA A 167 -7.61 -0.04 -0.46
CA ALA A 167 -6.56 0.45 0.43
C ALA A 167 -7.21 1.00 1.71
N LYS A 168 -6.80 0.46 2.86
CA LYS A 168 -7.22 0.89 4.19
C LYS A 168 -6.09 1.69 4.83
N VAL A 169 -6.24 3.01 4.88
CA VAL A 169 -5.20 3.97 5.30
C VAL A 169 -5.59 4.56 6.65
N PHE A 170 -4.71 4.44 7.65
CA PHE A 170 -4.95 5.04 8.96
C PHE A 170 -5.17 6.55 8.85
N ASP A 171 -6.18 7.06 9.55
CA ASP A 171 -6.48 8.47 9.62
C ASP A 171 -5.65 9.12 10.73
N ASP A 172 -4.47 9.63 10.35
CA ASP A 172 -3.56 10.41 11.20
C ASP A 172 -3.79 11.93 11.06
N GLY A 173 -4.92 12.34 10.45
CA GLY A 173 -5.20 13.73 10.11
C GLY A 173 -4.55 14.24 8.83
N THR A 174 -3.88 13.37 8.06
CA THR A 174 -3.45 13.72 6.70
C THR A 174 -4.65 13.96 5.77
N PRO A 175 -4.58 14.92 4.83
CA PRO A 175 -5.67 15.18 3.90
C PRO A 175 -6.02 13.95 3.06
N GLU A 176 -7.32 13.73 2.84
CA GLU A 176 -7.78 12.65 1.96
C GLU A 176 -7.17 12.75 0.56
N LEU A 177 -6.82 11.59 0.01
CA LEU A 177 -6.44 11.49 -1.39
C LEU A 177 -7.62 11.83 -2.30
N LYS A 178 -7.30 12.57 -3.36
CA LYS A 178 -8.26 12.87 -4.42
C LYS A 178 -8.36 11.71 -5.40
N ALA A 179 -9.53 11.57 -6.02
CA ALA A 179 -9.68 10.68 -7.16
C ALA A 179 -8.64 11.02 -8.26
N ASN A 180 -8.12 9.98 -8.90
CA ASN A 180 -7.04 9.99 -9.88
C ASN A 180 -5.64 10.31 -9.34
N ALA A 181 -5.46 10.48 -8.02
CA ALA A 181 -4.12 10.54 -7.44
C ALA A 181 -3.38 9.22 -7.69
N VAL A 182 -2.14 9.30 -8.16
CA VAL A 182 -1.27 8.13 -8.37
C VAL A 182 -0.34 8.02 -7.18
N VAL A 183 -0.30 6.86 -6.55
CA VAL A 183 0.44 6.61 -5.32
C VAL A 183 1.19 5.28 -5.41
N ASP A 184 2.34 5.23 -4.73
CA ASP A 184 3.02 3.99 -4.37
C ASP A 184 2.52 3.54 -3.00
N VAL A 185 1.84 2.39 -2.96
CA VAL A 185 1.30 1.79 -1.75
C VAL A 185 2.19 0.65 -1.30
N TYR A 186 2.41 0.57 0.02
CA TYR A 186 3.08 -0.52 0.71
C TYR A 186 2.17 -0.97 1.86
N GLY A 187 1.81 -2.25 1.90
CA GLY A 187 0.85 -2.71 2.91
C GLY A 187 0.79 -4.22 3.05
N TYR A 188 -0.10 -4.66 3.94
CA TYR A 188 -0.38 -6.07 4.18
C TYR A 188 -1.68 -6.48 3.51
N LEU A 189 -1.63 -7.52 2.68
CA LEU A 189 -2.75 -8.00 1.89
C LEU A 189 -3.62 -8.97 2.69
N THR A 190 -4.92 -8.71 2.78
CA THR A 190 -5.90 -9.59 3.42
C THR A 190 -6.97 -10.05 2.44
N ALA A 191 -7.53 -11.22 2.73
CA ALA A 191 -8.59 -11.82 1.94
C ALA A 191 -9.90 -11.05 2.12
N PRO A 192 -10.78 -11.01 1.12
CA PRO A 192 -12.12 -10.48 1.28
C PRO A 192 -12.88 -11.25 2.38
N VAL A 193 -13.47 -10.51 3.32
CA VAL A 193 -14.33 -11.10 4.36
C VAL A 193 -15.64 -11.57 3.72
N HIS A 194 -16.00 -12.82 3.94
CA HIS A 194 -17.25 -13.39 3.47
C HIS A 194 -18.40 -12.82 4.32
N GLY A 195 -19.21 -11.94 3.75
CA GLY A 195 -20.50 -11.61 4.34
C GLY A 195 -21.46 -12.77 4.11
N GLU A 196 -21.71 -13.58 5.14
CA GLU A 196 -22.87 -14.49 5.16
C GLU A 196 -24.15 -13.66 5.35
N GLY A 197 -24.60 -13.03 4.27
CA GLY A 197 -25.94 -12.45 4.18
C GLY A 197 -26.80 -13.35 3.31
N GLU A 198 -27.69 -14.14 3.90
CA GLU A 198 -28.85 -14.70 3.20
C GLU A 198 -29.70 -13.53 2.69
N GLY A 199 -29.53 -13.14 1.42
CA GLY A 199 -30.30 -12.06 0.85
C GLY A 199 -29.73 -11.53 -0.45
N ASP A 200 -30.27 -12.04 -1.54
CA ASP A 200 -30.19 -11.51 -2.90
C ASP A 200 -28.94 -11.89 -3.72
N ALA A 201 -29.13 -12.88 -4.60
CA ALA A 201 -28.21 -13.35 -5.64
C ALA A 201 -27.99 -12.33 -6.78
N ARG A 202 -27.98 -11.03 -6.45
CA ARG A 202 -27.81 -9.92 -7.40
C ARG A 202 -26.82 -8.83 -6.96
N SER A 203 -26.17 -8.97 -5.81
CA SER A 203 -24.96 -8.21 -5.54
C SER A 203 -23.76 -9.11 -5.75
N GLU A 204 -23.30 -9.21 -7.01
CA GLU A 204 -21.87 -9.41 -7.29
C GLU A 204 -21.11 -8.17 -6.80
N SER A 205 -21.22 -7.85 -5.50
CA SER A 205 -20.27 -6.93 -4.88
C SER A 205 -18.94 -7.67 -4.98
N SER A 206 -18.11 -7.22 -5.91
CA SER A 206 -16.78 -7.78 -6.10
C SER A 206 -16.13 -7.90 -4.74
N ARG A 207 -15.76 -9.13 -4.39
CA ARG A 207 -15.04 -9.44 -3.16
C ARG A 207 -13.62 -8.87 -3.32
N HIS A 208 -13.47 -7.57 -3.11
CA HIS A 208 -12.20 -6.88 -3.27
C HIS A 208 -11.25 -7.35 -2.17
N TYR A 209 -10.00 -7.61 -2.55
CA TYR A 209 -8.92 -7.75 -1.59
C TYR A 209 -8.71 -6.44 -0.85
N ASN A 210 -8.25 -6.52 0.40
CA ASN A 210 -7.91 -5.35 1.20
C ASN A 210 -6.40 -5.25 1.37
N VAL A 211 -5.87 -4.04 1.33
CA VAL A 211 -4.48 -3.74 1.66
C VAL A 211 -4.49 -2.79 2.85
N HIS A 212 -4.05 -3.28 4.01
CA HIS A 212 -3.79 -2.44 5.18
C HIS A 212 -2.51 -1.67 4.96
N VAL A 213 -2.63 -0.37 4.69
CA VAL A 213 -1.52 0.46 4.23
C VAL A 213 -0.61 0.83 5.40
N LEU A 214 0.68 0.54 5.25
CA LEU A 214 1.73 0.93 6.19
C LEU A 214 2.37 2.25 5.78
N ARG A 215 2.53 2.43 4.47
CA ARG A 215 3.11 3.64 3.87
C ARG A 215 2.51 3.87 2.50
N MET A 216 2.29 5.13 2.20
CA MET A 216 1.87 5.59 0.89
C MET A 216 2.71 6.80 0.47
N THR A 217 3.02 6.90 -0.80
CA THR A 217 3.77 8.03 -1.35
C THR A 217 3.11 8.49 -2.63
N GLU A 218 2.63 9.74 -2.65
CA GLU A 218 2.06 10.33 -3.86
C GLU A 218 3.15 10.48 -4.92
N VAL A 219 2.86 9.99 -6.12
CA VAL A 219 3.74 10.08 -7.28
C VAL A 219 3.51 11.45 -7.91
N CYS A 220 4.11 12.46 -7.30
CA CYS A 220 4.22 13.77 -7.91
C CYS A 220 5.20 13.67 -9.09
N GLN A 221 4.73 13.93 -10.31
CA GLN A 221 5.62 14.09 -11.48
C GLN A 221 6.58 15.28 -11.32
N THR A 222 6.29 16.17 -10.38
CA THR A 222 7.23 17.18 -9.87
C THR A 222 8.09 16.57 -8.77
N ALA A 223 9.09 15.80 -9.16
CA ALA A 223 10.26 15.64 -8.31
C ALA A 223 10.85 17.04 -8.12
N VAL A 224 10.56 17.69 -6.99
CA VAL A 224 11.41 18.75 -6.47
C VAL A 224 12.67 18.03 -5.97
N SER A 225 13.51 17.62 -6.93
CA SER A 225 14.90 17.32 -6.65
C SER A 225 15.46 18.55 -5.96
N SER A 226 16.10 18.33 -4.81
CA SER A 226 17.07 19.24 -4.21
C SER A 226 17.82 19.97 -5.32
N GLU A 227 17.78 21.30 -5.23
CA GLU A 227 18.21 22.24 -6.26
C GLU A 227 19.36 21.71 -7.11
N PRO A 228 19.14 21.46 -8.42
CA PRO A 228 20.26 21.63 -9.33
C PRO A 228 20.63 23.10 -9.21
N THR A 229 21.89 23.39 -8.93
CA THR A 229 22.50 24.71 -9.10
C THR A 229 22.48 25.01 -10.61
N LEU A 230 21.29 25.24 -11.16
CA LEU A 230 21.09 25.68 -12.53
C LEU A 230 21.45 27.16 -12.53
N ASN A 231 22.63 27.46 -13.04
CA ASN A 231 22.96 28.80 -13.53
C ASN A 231 21.97 29.13 -14.66
N ALA A 232 20.78 29.62 -14.28
CA ALA A 232 19.59 29.76 -15.10
C ALA A 232 19.66 30.91 -16.14
N SER A 233 20.85 31.44 -16.41
CA SER A 233 21.06 32.61 -17.26
C SER A 233 21.79 32.30 -18.57
N SER A 234 21.69 31.07 -19.08
CA SER A 234 22.25 30.72 -20.40
C SER A 234 21.16 30.50 -21.47
N PRO A 235 21.17 31.25 -22.59
CA PRO A 235 20.34 30.99 -23.78
C PRO A 235 20.45 29.56 -24.35
N SER A 236 21.47 28.82 -23.92
CA SER A 236 21.73 27.43 -24.33
C SER A 236 20.72 26.42 -23.77
N VAL A 237 20.17 26.66 -22.57
CA VAL A 237 19.26 25.71 -21.91
C VAL A 237 17.93 25.61 -22.64
N ARG A 238 17.36 26.77 -23.02
CA ARG A 238 16.12 26.83 -23.81
C ARG A 238 16.29 26.12 -25.16
N SER A 239 17.38 26.40 -25.85
CA SER A 239 17.67 25.80 -27.16
C SER A 239 17.87 24.27 -27.05
N ALA A 240 18.49 23.80 -25.97
CA ALA A 240 18.64 22.37 -25.70
C ALA A 240 17.29 21.69 -25.42
N LEU A 241 16.44 22.31 -24.60
CA LEU A 241 15.08 21.81 -24.31
C LEU A 241 14.21 21.73 -25.57
N ILE A 242 14.22 22.77 -26.40
CA ILE A 242 13.47 22.77 -27.67
C ILE A 242 13.95 21.62 -28.57
N ARG A 243 15.26 21.37 -28.62
CA ARG A 243 15.82 20.27 -29.44
C ARG A 243 15.38 18.90 -28.92
N GLU A 244 15.42 18.67 -27.62
CA GLU A 244 14.95 17.41 -27.01
C GLU A 244 13.47 17.19 -27.28
N ILE A 245 12.62 18.19 -27.02
CA ILE A 245 11.17 18.11 -27.26
C ILE A 245 10.88 17.93 -28.76
N ALA A 246 11.64 18.61 -29.64
CA ALA A 246 11.50 18.47 -31.08
C ALA A 246 11.89 17.07 -31.58
N SER A 247 12.77 16.34 -30.89
CA SER A 247 13.08 14.95 -31.22
C SER A 247 11.87 14.02 -31.06
N VAL A 248 10.96 14.37 -30.13
CA VAL A 248 9.72 13.63 -29.87
C VAL A 248 8.58 14.13 -30.76
N LEU A 249 8.40 15.45 -30.87
CA LEU A 249 7.31 16.05 -31.65
C LEU A 249 7.60 16.12 -33.16
N GLY A 250 8.85 15.88 -33.58
CA GLY A 250 9.31 15.99 -34.96
C GLY A 250 9.37 17.42 -35.50
N ASN A 251 9.08 18.44 -34.69
CA ASN A 251 8.98 19.83 -35.13
C ASN A 251 9.45 20.82 -34.06
N THR A 252 10.42 21.65 -34.40
CA THR A 252 11.02 22.67 -33.51
C THR A 252 10.06 23.80 -33.16
N ALA A 253 9.18 24.23 -34.08
CA ALA A 253 8.18 25.25 -33.80
C ALA A 253 7.09 24.73 -32.85
N ALA A 254 6.67 23.48 -33.01
CA ALA A 254 5.74 22.83 -32.09
C ALA A 254 6.38 22.64 -30.71
N ALA A 255 7.65 22.25 -30.65
CA ALA A 255 8.41 22.11 -29.42
C ALA A 255 8.59 23.45 -28.67
N ASP A 256 8.86 24.54 -29.40
CA ASP A 256 8.97 25.88 -28.80
C ASP A 256 7.62 26.37 -28.25
N MET A 257 6.54 26.19 -29.01
CA MET A 257 5.18 26.55 -28.56
C MET A 257 4.74 25.72 -27.35
N PHE A 258 5.03 24.41 -27.35
CA PHE A 258 4.75 23.51 -26.23
C PHE A 258 5.55 23.87 -24.98
N LEU A 259 6.85 24.15 -25.12
CA LEU A 259 7.68 24.61 -24.02
C LEU A 259 7.16 25.94 -23.44
N ASN A 260 6.75 26.88 -24.30
CA ASN A 260 6.14 28.13 -23.85
C ASN A 260 4.82 27.89 -23.12
N PHE A 261 3.98 26.96 -23.59
CA PHE A 261 2.75 26.58 -22.91
C PHE A 261 3.01 25.99 -21.52
N LEU A 262 3.99 25.10 -21.39
CA LEU A 262 4.33 24.46 -20.11
C LEU A 262 4.93 25.41 -19.07
N VAL A 263 5.69 26.41 -19.52
CA VAL A 263 6.39 27.38 -18.64
C VAL A 263 5.55 28.63 -18.40
N SER A 264 4.55 28.90 -19.25
CA SER A 264 3.66 30.05 -19.10
C SER A 264 2.82 29.89 -17.84
N THR A 265 3.08 30.73 -16.84
CA THR A 265 2.23 30.90 -15.67
C THR A 265 1.04 31.78 -16.05
N THR A 266 0.00 31.16 -16.61
CA THR A 266 -1.37 31.67 -16.51
C THR A 266 -2.11 30.86 -15.48
#